data_AF-A0A660TXC9-F1
#
_entry.id   AF-A0A660TXC9-F1
#
_cell.length_a   1.000
_cell.length_b   1.000
_cell.length_c   1.000
_cell.angle_alpha   90.00
_cell.angle_beta   90.00
_cell.angle_gamma   90.00
#
_symmetry.space_group_name_H-M   'P 1'
#
loop_
_entity.id
_entity.type
_entity.pdbx_description
1 polymer ?
#
loop_
_entity_poly.entity_id
_entity_poly.type
_entity_poly.pdbx_seq_one_letter_code
_entity_poly.pdbx_strand_id
1 'polypeptide(L)'
;MRKNRSTLLVIVIIVVWLSFFGISTGATLENKYLLVYMDDETGRFFISTVDGRPETQGDEKKDLLFFDIPPSSFTVIYLDNDAVIYGDITGQFLQRPIVIKDTIRSIWKYSGLVVTESARFLRRESSEIEDGILITYRVENATERIVRSGLMVVLDTYLGEWDLEHFHVPGGGIKGEKVYSIKEIPDYWISRGTKKNPEVCFKGYVKNELTKPPDKLIFTNYKYIRENLVFKPSWRTDFNYPPFSKNDSVVAFYYKPEKLQPGGSREYA
;
A
#
# COMPACT_ATOMS: atom_id res chain seq x y z
N MET A 1 -72.07 40.52 15.37
CA MET A 1 -70.60 40.37 15.51
C MET A 1 -70.16 39.05 14.86
N ARG A 2 -69.47 39.13 13.72
CA ARG A 2 -69.05 38.00 12.88
C ARG A 2 -67.68 37.49 13.40
N LYS A 3 -67.60 36.27 13.93
CA LYS A 3 -66.34 35.70 14.46
C LYS A 3 -65.64 34.91 13.33
N ASN A 4 -64.59 35.50 12.77
CA ASN A 4 -63.68 34.85 11.83
C ASN A 4 -63.06 33.60 12.48
N ARG A 5 -63.21 32.43 11.85
CA ARG A 5 -62.41 31.25 12.16
C ARG A 5 -61.24 31.22 11.17
N SER A 6 -60.05 31.59 11.63
CA SER A 6 -58.81 31.42 10.90
C SER A 6 -58.41 29.93 10.94
N THR A 7 -58.44 29.27 9.79
CA THR A 7 -57.94 27.91 9.63
C THR A 7 -56.41 27.93 9.69
N LEU A 8 -55.83 27.28 10.70
CA LEU A 8 -54.38 27.17 10.87
C LEU A 8 -53.84 26.13 9.86
N LEU A 9 -53.00 26.56 8.92
CA LEU A 9 -52.31 25.68 7.99
C LEU A 9 -51.10 25.07 8.71
N VAL A 10 -51.13 23.76 8.98
CA VAL A 10 -49.98 23.03 9.52
C VAL A 10 -49.12 22.56 8.35
N ILE A 11 -47.95 23.18 8.17
CA ILE A 11 -46.93 22.71 7.23
C ILE A 11 -46.10 21.64 7.95
N VAL A 12 -46.22 20.39 7.51
CA VAL A 12 -45.35 19.30 7.95
C VAL A 12 -44.08 19.36 7.09
N ILE A 13 -42.97 19.80 7.69
CA ILE A 13 -41.65 19.74 7.05
C ILE A 13 -41.09 18.33 7.31
N ILE A 14 -41.08 17.50 6.27
CA ILE A 14 -40.39 16.21 6.29
C ILE A 14 -38.91 16.49 6.00
N VAL A 15 -38.08 16.48 7.04
CA VAL A 15 -36.62 16.51 6.88
C VAL A 15 -36.17 15.09 6.55
N VAL A 16 -35.96 14.81 5.26
CA VAL A 16 -35.31 13.57 4.82
C VAL A 16 -33.81 13.74 5.03
N TRP A 17 -33.27 13.07 6.04
CA TRP A 17 -31.83 12.89 6.19
C TRP A 17 -31.35 11.93 5.10
N LEU A 18 -30.92 12.49 3.97
CA LEU A 18 -30.14 11.76 2.97
C LEU A 18 -28.73 11.57 3.54
N SER A 19 -28.50 10.42 4.17
CA SER A 19 -27.15 9.94 4.40
C SER A 19 -26.50 9.69 3.04
N PHE A 20 -25.66 10.62 2.59
CA PHE A 20 -24.67 10.30 1.58
C PHE A 20 -23.70 9.28 2.21
N PHE A 21 -23.97 8.00 2.00
CA PHE A 21 -22.89 7.02 2.03
C PHE A 21 -21.98 7.39 0.88
N GLY A 22 -20.79 7.90 1.18
CA GLY A 22 -19.73 7.99 0.19
C GLY A 22 -19.57 6.59 -0.41
N ILE A 23 -19.78 6.49 -1.73
CA ILE A 23 -19.49 5.26 -2.46
C ILE A 23 -17.98 5.10 -2.37
N SER A 24 -17.50 4.30 -1.42
CA SER A 24 -16.16 3.73 -1.54
C SER A 24 -16.21 2.89 -2.81
N THR A 25 -15.53 3.34 -3.86
CA THR A 25 -15.56 2.64 -5.14
C THR A 25 -14.75 1.35 -5.08
N GLY A 26 -13.82 1.21 -4.13
CA GLY A 26 -12.92 0.07 -3.92
C GLY A 26 -13.49 -1.14 -3.18
N ALA A 27 -12.60 -2.12 -2.95
CA ALA A 27 -12.86 -3.32 -2.17
C ALA A 27 -12.11 -3.27 -0.83
N THR A 28 -12.72 -3.84 0.20
CA THR A 28 -12.14 -3.90 1.56
C THR A 28 -12.16 -5.32 2.07
N LEU A 29 -11.00 -5.81 2.53
CA LEU A 29 -10.84 -7.04 3.29
C LEU A 29 -10.47 -6.66 4.72
N GLU A 30 -11.22 -7.17 5.70
CA GLU A 30 -11.07 -6.80 7.10
C GLU A 30 -11.19 -8.04 7.99
N ASN A 31 -10.35 -8.12 9.03
CA ASN A 31 -10.51 -9.03 10.15
C ASN A 31 -10.55 -8.22 11.46
N LYS A 32 -10.54 -8.90 12.62
CA LYS A 32 -10.59 -8.20 13.91
C LYS A 32 -9.44 -7.19 14.12
N TYR A 33 -8.28 -7.44 13.51
CA TYR A 33 -7.04 -6.73 13.81
C TYR A 33 -6.65 -5.72 12.73
N LEU A 34 -6.92 -6.04 11.46
CA LEU A 34 -6.38 -5.35 10.30
C LEU A 34 -7.43 -5.14 9.21
N LEU A 35 -7.23 -4.07 8.45
CA LEU A 35 -7.99 -3.72 7.27
C LEU A 35 -7.03 -3.54 6.09
N VAL A 36 -7.39 -4.11 4.95
CA VAL A 36 -6.77 -3.85 3.65
C VAL A 36 -7.83 -3.31 2.71
N TYR A 37 -7.61 -2.09 2.22
CA TYR A 37 -8.43 -1.48 1.16
C TYR A 37 -7.66 -1.50 -0.16
N MET A 38 -8.35 -1.75 -1.27
CA MET A 38 -7.83 -1.57 -2.63
C MET A 38 -8.76 -0.66 -3.43
N ASP A 39 -8.19 0.40 -3.99
CA ASP A 39 -8.92 1.37 -4.80
C ASP A 39 -9.34 0.80 -6.16
N ASP A 40 -10.59 1.04 -6.55
CA ASP A 40 -11.18 0.41 -7.74
C ASP A 40 -10.61 0.87 -9.07
N GLU A 41 -10.18 2.13 -9.13
CA GLU A 41 -9.68 2.75 -10.36
C GLU A 41 -8.19 2.53 -10.57
N THR A 42 -7.43 2.39 -9.48
CA THR A 42 -5.97 2.34 -9.53
C THR A 42 -5.38 1.05 -8.97
N GLY A 43 -6.17 0.23 -8.26
CA GLY A 43 -5.71 -0.96 -7.55
C GLY A 43 -4.84 -0.66 -6.33
N ARG A 44 -4.48 0.60 -6.07
CA ARG A 44 -3.61 0.98 -4.97
C ARG A 44 -4.20 0.59 -3.64
N PHE A 45 -3.34 0.09 -2.75
CA PHE A 45 -3.77 -0.44 -1.47
C PHE A 45 -3.43 0.48 -0.30
N PHE A 46 -4.23 0.33 0.75
CA PHE A 46 -4.06 0.98 2.04
C PHE A 46 -4.22 -0.07 3.14
N ILE A 47 -3.50 0.12 4.25
CA ILE A 47 -3.52 -0.78 5.40
C ILE A 47 -3.67 0.04 6.68
N SER A 48 -4.59 -0.40 7.54
CA SER A 48 -4.78 0.12 8.89
C SER A 48 -5.07 -0.99 9.89
N THR A 49 -5.00 -0.66 11.18
CA THR A 49 -5.52 -1.51 12.25
C THR A 49 -7.03 -1.28 12.45
N VAL A 50 -7.72 -2.29 12.99
CA VAL A 50 -9.14 -2.23 13.36
C VAL A 50 -9.28 -2.13 14.87
N ASP A 51 -9.32 -3.26 15.58
CA ASP A 51 -9.31 -3.30 17.05
C ASP A 51 -7.89 -3.24 17.62
N GLY A 52 -6.85 -3.26 16.77
CA GLY A 52 -5.47 -3.34 17.24
C GLY A 52 -5.20 -4.64 18.00
N ARG A 53 -4.10 -4.71 18.74
CA ARG A 53 -3.74 -5.91 19.51
C ARG A 53 -4.45 -5.90 20.87
N PRO A 54 -5.02 -7.03 21.33
CA PRO A 54 -5.72 -7.08 22.61
C PRO A 54 -4.88 -6.62 23.82
N GLU A 55 -3.56 -6.83 23.76
CA GLU A 55 -2.60 -6.47 24.80
C GLU A 55 -2.03 -5.05 24.67
N THR A 56 -2.34 -4.33 23.59
CA THR A 56 -1.83 -2.98 23.33
C THR A 56 -2.99 -1.99 23.39
N GLN A 57 -2.89 -0.98 24.24
CA GLN A 57 -3.84 0.12 24.25
C GLN A 57 -3.34 1.21 23.29
N GLY A 58 -4.25 1.80 22.51
CA GLY A 58 -3.97 2.94 21.64
C GLY A 58 -3.54 2.60 20.21
N ASP A 59 -3.52 1.33 19.83
CA ASP A 59 -3.16 0.86 18.48
C ASP A 59 -4.36 0.56 17.56
N GLU A 60 -5.55 0.96 17.97
CA GLU A 60 -6.85 0.72 17.32
C GLU A 60 -7.16 1.83 16.32
N LYS A 61 -7.66 1.46 15.14
CA LYS A 61 -8.02 2.39 14.05
C LYS A 61 -6.88 3.32 13.67
N LYS A 62 -5.70 2.75 13.47
CA LYS A 62 -4.46 3.46 13.15
C LYS A 62 -4.00 3.11 11.74
N ASP A 63 -3.76 4.15 10.97
CA ASP A 63 -3.23 4.04 9.62
C ASP A 63 -1.77 3.57 9.69
N LEU A 64 -1.45 2.46 8.99
CA LEU A 64 -0.08 1.96 8.87
C LEU A 64 0.58 2.50 7.61
N LEU A 65 -0.22 2.65 6.55
CA LEU A 65 0.12 3.34 5.31
C LEU A 65 -0.62 4.68 5.24
N PHE A 66 -0.14 5.65 4.48
CA PHE A 66 -0.84 6.91 4.27
C PHE A 66 -2.09 6.71 3.39
N PHE A 67 -3.25 7.21 3.85
CA PHE A 67 -4.48 7.22 3.07
C PHE A 67 -4.63 8.54 2.30
N ASP A 68 -4.84 8.42 0.99
CA ASP A 68 -5.29 9.49 0.11
C ASP A 68 -6.35 8.91 -0.84
N ILE A 69 -6.97 9.73 -1.70
CA ILE A 69 -7.94 9.28 -2.70
C ILE A 69 -7.35 9.56 -4.10
N PRO A 70 -6.76 8.56 -4.77
CA PRO A 70 -6.54 7.17 -4.35
C PRO A 70 -5.39 7.02 -3.33
N PRO A 71 -5.24 5.87 -2.63
CA PRO A 71 -4.14 5.64 -1.69
C PRO A 71 -2.77 5.96 -2.29
N SER A 72 -1.84 6.40 -1.44
CA SER A 72 -0.53 6.87 -1.92
C SER A 72 0.44 5.73 -2.20
N SER A 73 0.35 4.61 -1.49
CA SER A 73 1.14 3.40 -1.79
C SER A 73 0.84 2.87 -3.18
N PHE A 74 1.87 2.48 -3.93
CA PHE A 74 1.73 2.10 -5.34
C PHE A 74 2.79 1.09 -5.77
N THR A 75 2.51 0.40 -6.88
CA THR A 75 3.44 -0.54 -7.48
C THR A 75 3.85 -0.07 -8.87
N VAL A 76 5.15 -0.13 -9.17
CA VAL A 76 5.71 0.12 -10.50
C VAL A 76 5.92 -1.22 -11.18
N ILE A 77 5.46 -1.34 -12.41
CA ILE A 77 5.73 -2.46 -13.30
C ILE A 77 6.80 -2.04 -14.30
N TYR A 78 7.89 -2.79 -14.36
CA TYR A 78 8.93 -2.63 -15.36
C TYR A 78 8.68 -3.60 -16.51
N LEU A 79 8.72 -3.09 -17.74
CA LEU A 79 8.61 -3.89 -18.96
C LEU A 79 9.63 -3.39 -19.99
N ASP A 80 10.62 -4.21 -20.28
CA ASP A 80 11.76 -3.91 -21.13
C ASP A 80 12.49 -2.62 -20.71
N ASN A 81 12.23 -1.50 -21.39
CA ASN A 81 12.83 -0.20 -21.09
C ASN A 81 11.83 0.80 -20.48
N ASP A 82 10.57 0.39 -20.30
CA ASP A 82 9.50 1.22 -19.78
C ASP A 82 9.19 0.89 -18.32
N ALA A 83 8.63 1.88 -17.62
CA ALA A 83 8.13 1.76 -16.26
C ALA A 83 6.75 2.42 -16.19
N VAL A 84 5.77 1.72 -15.63
CA VAL A 84 4.39 2.20 -15.48
C VAL A 84 3.89 1.88 -14.09
N ILE A 85 2.99 2.71 -13.55
CA ILE A 85 2.34 2.40 -12.28
C ILE A 85 1.21 1.40 -12.54
N TYR A 86 1.08 0.38 -11.70
CA TYR A 86 -0.05 -0.54 -11.72
C TYR A 86 -1.37 0.23 -11.63
N GLY A 87 -2.36 -0.14 -12.45
CA GLY A 87 -3.65 0.55 -12.52
C GLY A 87 -3.62 1.89 -13.27
N ASP A 88 -2.52 2.23 -13.94
CA ASP A 88 -2.46 3.39 -14.84
C ASP A 88 -3.43 3.26 -16.04
N ILE A 89 -3.87 4.40 -16.58
CA ILE A 89 -4.83 4.46 -17.68
C ILE A 89 -4.30 3.91 -19.02
N THR A 90 -2.98 3.75 -19.14
CA THR A 90 -2.36 3.08 -20.30
C THR A 90 -2.56 1.56 -20.31
N GLY A 91 -3.01 0.98 -19.19
CA GLY A 91 -3.47 -0.41 -19.10
C GLY A 91 -4.97 -0.49 -18.87
N GLN A 92 -5.45 -1.68 -18.54
CA GLN A 92 -6.86 -1.92 -18.22
C GLN A 92 -7.03 -3.01 -17.18
N PHE A 93 -8.00 -2.85 -16.28
CA PHE A 93 -8.40 -3.92 -15.37
C PHE A 93 -9.15 -5.01 -16.14
N LEU A 94 -8.63 -6.25 -16.06
CA LEU A 94 -9.38 -7.45 -16.44
C LEU A 94 -10.32 -7.87 -15.30
N GLN A 95 -9.92 -7.56 -14.07
CA GLN A 95 -10.72 -7.71 -12.86
C GLN A 95 -10.37 -6.55 -11.93
N ARG A 96 -11.36 -5.69 -11.66
CA ARG A 96 -11.24 -4.67 -10.62
C ARG A 96 -11.12 -5.31 -9.23
N PRO A 97 -10.60 -4.59 -8.22
CA PRO A 97 -10.48 -5.10 -6.87
C PRO A 97 -11.76 -5.76 -6.37
N ILE A 98 -11.62 -6.99 -5.86
CA ILE A 98 -12.71 -7.77 -5.30
C ILE A 98 -12.19 -8.69 -4.21
N VAL A 99 -13.04 -8.95 -3.21
CA VAL A 99 -12.77 -9.97 -2.20
C VAL A 99 -13.32 -11.31 -2.66
N ILE A 100 -12.46 -12.32 -2.73
CA ILE A 100 -12.83 -13.71 -3.01
C ILE A 100 -12.34 -14.55 -1.82
N LYS A 101 -13.29 -15.05 -1.03
CA LYS A 101 -13.03 -15.75 0.24
C LYS A 101 -12.23 -14.86 1.20
N ASP A 102 -10.97 -15.21 1.45
CA ASP A 102 -10.04 -14.60 2.40
C ASP A 102 -8.96 -13.74 1.71
N THR A 103 -9.13 -13.45 0.42
CA THR A 103 -8.15 -12.72 -0.39
C THR A 103 -8.83 -11.56 -1.11
N ILE A 104 -8.25 -10.36 -1.01
CA ILE A 104 -8.57 -9.22 -1.87
C ILE A 104 -7.61 -9.22 -3.05
N ARG A 105 -8.14 -9.05 -4.26
CA ARG A 105 -7.36 -9.18 -5.49
C ARG A 105 -7.87 -8.29 -6.61
N SER A 106 -6.95 -7.86 -7.46
CA SER A 106 -7.22 -7.23 -8.75
C SER A 106 -6.33 -7.85 -9.85
N ILE A 107 -6.74 -7.70 -11.11
CA ILE A 107 -5.99 -8.14 -12.29
C ILE A 107 -5.96 -7.00 -13.31
N TRP A 108 -4.76 -6.56 -13.67
CA TRP A 108 -4.53 -5.48 -14.61
C TRP A 108 -3.65 -5.95 -15.77
N LYS A 109 -3.98 -5.50 -16.98
CA LYS A 109 -3.26 -5.83 -18.20
C LYS A 109 -2.60 -4.58 -18.76
N TYR A 110 -1.32 -4.69 -19.09
CA TYR A 110 -0.53 -3.62 -19.71
C TYR A 110 0.45 -4.19 -20.72
N SER A 111 0.38 -3.75 -21.97
CA SER A 111 1.34 -4.11 -23.04
C SER A 111 1.62 -5.63 -23.16
N GLY A 112 0.60 -6.44 -22.95
CA GLY A 112 0.69 -7.91 -23.00
C GLY A 112 1.20 -8.58 -21.73
N LEU A 113 1.56 -7.84 -20.68
CA LEU A 113 1.68 -8.38 -19.33
C LEU A 113 0.30 -8.45 -18.67
N VAL A 114 0.06 -9.52 -17.93
CA VAL A 114 -1.08 -9.66 -17.01
C VAL A 114 -0.54 -9.69 -15.60
N VAL A 115 -0.91 -8.71 -14.79
CA VAL A 115 -0.44 -8.54 -13.42
C VAL A 115 -1.61 -8.74 -12.46
N THR A 116 -1.48 -9.76 -11.61
CA THR A 116 -2.37 -9.98 -10.48
C THR A 116 -1.73 -9.42 -9.23
N GLU A 117 -2.42 -8.51 -8.54
CA GLU A 117 -2.09 -8.04 -7.20
C GLU A 117 -3.07 -8.68 -6.22
N SER A 118 -2.58 -9.20 -5.09
CA SER A 118 -3.43 -9.84 -4.10
C SER A 118 -2.91 -9.59 -2.69
N ALA A 119 -3.82 -9.43 -1.74
CA ALA A 119 -3.51 -9.40 -0.33
C ALA A 119 -4.42 -10.35 0.44
N ARG A 120 -3.86 -11.01 1.46
CA ARG A 120 -4.61 -11.83 2.41
C ARG A 120 -3.99 -11.72 3.79
N PHE A 121 -4.80 -11.98 4.81
CA PHE A 121 -4.27 -12.03 6.16
C PHE A 121 -3.47 -13.31 6.40
N LEU A 122 -2.48 -13.20 7.27
CA LEU A 122 -1.63 -14.29 7.72
C LEU A 122 -1.64 -14.35 9.25
N ARG A 123 -1.77 -15.57 9.77
CA ARG A 123 -1.37 -15.88 11.13
C ARG A 123 0.12 -16.22 11.13
N ARG A 124 0.92 -15.43 11.84
CA ARG A 124 2.36 -15.69 12.01
C ARG A 124 2.55 -16.82 13.01
N GLU A 125 3.57 -17.67 12.83
CA GLU A 125 3.83 -18.79 13.75
C GLU A 125 4.02 -18.34 15.22
N SER A 126 4.59 -17.16 15.41
CA SER A 126 4.82 -16.54 16.72
C SER A 126 3.61 -15.78 17.27
N SER A 127 2.48 -15.79 16.58
CA SER A 127 1.29 -15.01 16.91
C SER A 127 0.06 -15.91 16.94
N GLU A 128 -0.70 -15.83 18.03
CA GLU A 128 -2.01 -16.49 18.07
C GLU A 128 -3.08 -15.72 17.28
N ILE A 129 -2.76 -14.50 16.84
CA ILE A 129 -3.65 -13.62 16.12
C ILE A 129 -3.25 -13.46 14.65
N GLU A 130 -4.24 -13.20 13.81
CA GLU A 130 -4.08 -13.00 12.38
C GLU A 130 -3.71 -11.55 12.06
N ASP A 131 -2.52 -11.14 12.52
CA ASP A 131 -2.00 -9.78 12.47
C ASP A 131 -0.90 -9.56 11.42
N GLY A 132 -0.79 -10.48 10.45
CA GLY A 132 0.08 -10.33 9.28
C GLY A 132 -0.74 -10.11 8.01
N ILE A 133 -0.13 -9.47 7.02
CA ILE A 133 -0.66 -9.37 5.66
C ILE A 133 0.40 -9.89 4.71
N LEU A 134 0.00 -10.79 3.80
CA LEU A 134 0.81 -11.19 2.66
C LEU A 134 0.31 -10.48 1.42
N ILE A 135 1.14 -9.60 0.87
CA ILE A 135 0.89 -8.99 -0.43
C ILE A 135 1.69 -9.78 -1.46
N THR A 136 1.03 -10.20 -2.53
CA THR A 136 1.67 -10.96 -3.61
C THR A 136 1.36 -10.35 -4.96
N TYR A 137 2.31 -10.49 -5.87
CA TYR A 137 2.16 -10.15 -7.26
C TYR A 137 2.47 -11.35 -8.12
N ARG A 138 1.64 -11.62 -9.12
CA ARG A 138 1.95 -12.55 -10.20
C ARG A 138 1.95 -11.79 -11.51
N VAL A 139 3.08 -11.80 -12.19
CA VAL A 139 3.26 -11.17 -13.52
C VAL A 139 3.41 -12.27 -14.56
N GLU A 140 2.51 -12.27 -15.54
CA GLU A 140 2.47 -13.21 -16.66
C GLU A 140 2.75 -12.49 -17.98
N ASN A 141 3.57 -13.11 -18.84
CA ASN A 141 3.82 -12.65 -20.19
C ASN A 141 2.83 -13.31 -21.17
N ALA A 142 1.76 -12.62 -21.52
CA ALA A 142 0.78 -13.07 -22.50
C ALA A 142 1.14 -12.67 -23.95
N THR A 143 2.39 -12.29 -24.21
CA THR A 143 2.89 -12.02 -25.58
C THR A 143 3.54 -13.25 -26.19
N GLU A 144 3.80 -13.21 -27.50
CA GLU A 144 4.51 -14.25 -28.23
C GLU A 144 6.04 -14.12 -28.19
N ARG A 145 6.58 -13.07 -27.54
CA ARG A 145 8.02 -12.81 -27.45
C ARG A 145 8.54 -12.89 -26.03
N ILE A 146 9.85 -13.08 -25.91
CA ILE A 146 10.53 -12.88 -24.63
C ILE A 146 10.47 -11.39 -24.27
N VAL A 147 10.10 -11.09 -23.03
CA VAL A 147 10.12 -9.74 -22.44
C VAL A 147 11.04 -9.73 -21.23
N ARG A 148 11.46 -8.55 -20.77
CA ARG A 148 12.08 -8.39 -19.45
C ARG A 148 11.10 -7.71 -18.52
N SER A 149 10.76 -8.35 -17.40
CA SER A 149 9.83 -7.75 -16.44
C SER A 149 10.32 -7.87 -15.00
N GLY A 150 10.00 -6.85 -14.22
CA GLY A 150 10.28 -6.70 -12.80
C GLY A 150 9.21 -5.80 -12.18
N LEU A 151 9.30 -5.53 -10.88
CA LEU A 151 8.41 -4.58 -10.22
C LEU A 151 9.08 -3.88 -9.04
N MET A 152 8.49 -2.78 -8.61
CA MET A 152 8.85 -2.11 -7.37
C MET A 152 7.58 -1.79 -6.58
N VAL A 153 7.43 -2.40 -5.41
CA VAL A 153 6.33 -2.10 -4.48
C VAL A 153 6.76 -0.94 -3.60
N VAL A 154 6.00 0.15 -3.56
CA VAL A 154 6.29 1.33 -2.75
C VAL A 154 5.24 1.45 -1.65
N LEU A 155 5.69 1.37 -0.41
CA LEU A 155 4.87 1.55 0.78
C LEU A 155 5.12 2.93 1.36
N ASP A 156 4.10 3.77 1.29
CA ASP A 156 4.08 5.09 1.91
C ASP A 156 3.54 4.97 3.34
N THR A 157 4.44 5.04 4.32
CA THR A 157 4.12 4.78 5.72
C THR A 157 3.55 6.02 6.41
N TYR A 158 2.77 5.83 7.49
CA TYR A 158 2.18 6.94 8.26
C TYR A 158 2.49 6.85 9.76
N LEU A 159 3.76 6.63 10.11
CA LEU A 159 4.14 6.38 11.50
C LEU A 159 5.44 7.09 11.91
N GLY A 160 6.45 7.03 11.03
CA GLY A 160 7.82 7.45 11.34
C GLY A 160 8.07 8.95 11.29
N GLU A 161 7.17 9.72 10.69
CA GLU A 161 7.34 11.14 10.36
C GLU A 161 7.42 12.03 11.63
N TRP A 162 7.01 11.50 12.78
CA TRP A 162 7.08 12.22 14.05
C TRP A 162 8.38 11.97 14.84
N ASP A 163 9.31 11.17 14.31
CA ASP A 163 10.64 10.90 14.88
C ASP A 163 11.75 11.23 13.86
N LEU A 164 12.99 11.38 14.33
CA LEU A 164 14.16 11.56 13.47
C LEU A 164 14.54 10.28 12.72
N GLU A 165 14.13 9.12 13.23
CA GLU A 165 14.39 7.80 12.68
C GLU A 165 13.06 7.20 12.18
N HIS A 166 12.72 7.44 10.92
CA HIS A 166 11.44 7.01 10.35
C HIS A 166 11.32 5.48 10.27
N PHE A 167 12.47 4.81 10.12
CA PHE A 167 12.54 3.35 10.05
C PHE A 167 13.62 2.79 10.96
N HIS A 168 13.47 1.54 11.35
CA HIS A 168 14.47 0.75 12.05
C HIS A 168 14.69 -0.57 11.35
N VAL A 169 15.95 -0.99 11.28
CA VAL A 169 16.37 -2.31 10.81
C VAL A 169 17.27 -2.95 11.87
N PRO A 170 17.59 -4.26 11.79
CA PRO A 170 18.66 -4.83 12.61
C PRO A 170 19.94 -3.98 12.51
N GLY A 171 20.41 -3.48 13.64
CA GLY A 171 21.62 -2.67 13.73
C GLY A 171 21.42 -1.14 13.81
N GLY A 172 20.20 -0.60 13.63
CA GLY A 172 19.97 0.83 13.89
C GLY A 172 18.75 1.47 13.22
N GLY A 173 18.55 2.75 13.52
CA GLY A 173 17.54 3.62 12.89
C GLY A 173 18.04 4.22 11.57
N ILE A 174 17.11 4.47 10.66
CA ILE A 174 17.31 5.09 9.34
C ILE A 174 16.69 6.48 9.37
N LYS A 175 17.53 7.50 9.12
CA LYS A 175 17.16 8.93 9.20
C LYS A 175 16.98 9.60 7.84
N GLY A 176 17.20 8.86 6.77
CA GLY A 176 17.21 9.40 5.42
C GLY A 176 17.40 8.33 4.37
N GLU A 177 17.70 8.77 3.15
CA GLU A 177 17.82 7.86 2.01
C GLU A 177 18.85 6.75 2.27
N LYS A 178 18.42 5.51 2.06
CA LYS A 178 19.27 4.33 2.22
C LYS A 178 18.84 3.24 1.25
N VAL A 179 19.80 2.66 0.55
CA VAL A 179 19.58 1.52 -0.33
C VAL A 179 20.38 0.34 0.17
N TYR A 180 19.72 -0.78 0.42
CA TYR A 180 20.36 -2.05 0.69
C TYR A 180 20.37 -2.90 -0.58
N SER A 181 21.53 -3.46 -0.91
CA SER A 181 21.62 -4.50 -1.94
C SER A 181 21.17 -5.85 -1.38
N ILE A 182 20.83 -6.81 -2.25
CA ILE A 182 20.45 -8.18 -1.83
C ILE A 182 21.45 -8.85 -0.86
N LYS A 183 22.74 -8.45 -0.88
CA LYS A 183 23.78 -8.99 0.02
C LYS A 183 23.72 -8.41 1.43
N GLU A 184 23.19 -7.20 1.56
CA GLU A 184 23.17 -6.41 2.80
C GLU A 184 21.75 -6.24 3.34
N ILE A 185 20.75 -6.73 2.60
CA ILE A 185 19.35 -6.50 2.90
C ILE A 185 19.01 -7.08 4.28
N PRO A 186 18.37 -6.29 5.18
CA PRO A 186 18.00 -6.77 6.50
C PRO A 186 16.87 -7.80 6.39
N ASP A 187 16.62 -8.54 7.47
CA ASP A 187 15.53 -9.53 7.50
C ASP A 187 14.15 -8.85 7.64
N TYR A 188 14.11 -7.67 8.26
CA TYR A 188 12.91 -6.86 8.44
C TYR A 188 13.24 -5.37 8.56
N TRP A 189 12.21 -4.55 8.43
CA TRP A 189 12.20 -3.15 8.83
C TRP A 189 10.97 -2.87 9.70
N ILE A 190 11.03 -1.78 10.47
CA ILE A 190 9.96 -1.31 11.34
C ILE A 190 9.77 0.18 11.12
N SER A 191 8.54 0.61 10.88
CA SER A 191 8.10 2.00 11.09
C SER A 191 7.15 2.00 12.29
N ARG A 192 7.26 2.98 13.17
CA ARG A 192 6.49 3.02 14.42
C ARG A 192 6.24 4.46 14.84
N GLY A 193 5.21 4.65 15.66
CA GLY A 193 4.98 5.92 16.32
C GLY A 193 6.18 6.37 17.17
N THR A 194 6.13 7.62 17.66
CA THR A 194 7.22 8.24 18.41
C THR A 194 7.72 7.39 19.57
N LYS A 195 8.98 7.60 20.01
CA LYS A 195 9.52 6.98 21.26
C LYS A 195 8.63 7.17 22.50
N LYS A 196 7.81 8.22 22.54
CA LYS A 196 6.91 8.53 23.67
C LYS A 196 5.53 7.88 23.53
N ASN A 197 5.13 7.48 22.32
CA ASN A 197 3.88 6.78 22.06
C ASN A 197 4.07 5.70 20.96
N PRO A 198 4.75 4.59 21.27
CA PRO A 198 5.11 3.57 20.28
C PRO A 198 3.99 2.55 20.04
N GLU A 199 2.76 2.85 20.45
CA GLU A 199 1.62 1.92 20.52
C GLU A 199 1.37 1.21 19.18
N VAL A 200 1.64 1.89 18.05
CA VAL A 200 1.52 1.31 16.71
C VAL A 200 2.87 1.03 16.09
N CYS A 201 3.02 -0.18 15.56
CA CYS A 201 4.23 -0.66 14.88
C CYS A 201 3.84 -1.36 13.58
N PHE A 202 4.36 -0.86 12.46
CA PHE A 202 4.29 -1.53 11.17
C PHE A 202 5.63 -2.18 10.85
N LYS A 203 5.64 -3.52 10.81
CA LYS A 203 6.83 -4.32 10.54
C LYS A 203 6.71 -5.02 9.20
N GLY A 204 7.58 -4.68 8.26
CA GLY A 204 7.73 -5.40 7.00
C GLY A 204 8.83 -6.45 7.09
N TYR A 205 8.51 -7.70 6.75
CA TYR A 205 9.52 -8.75 6.59
C TYR A 205 10.05 -8.74 5.16
N VAL A 206 11.36 -8.84 5.03
CA VAL A 206 12.07 -8.76 3.75
C VAL A 206 12.70 -10.10 3.37
N LYS A 207 13.10 -10.88 4.38
CA LYS A 207 13.48 -12.28 4.24
C LYS A 207 12.64 -13.12 5.19
N ASN A 208 11.93 -14.10 4.64
CA ASN A 208 11.31 -15.17 5.41
C ASN A 208 11.07 -16.38 4.49
N GLU A 209 10.48 -17.45 5.03
CA GLU A 209 10.23 -18.68 4.25
C GLU A 209 9.12 -18.53 3.19
N LEU A 210 8.29 -17.50 3.30
CA LEU A 210 7.15 -17.22 2.42
C LEU A 210 7.50 -16.25 1.27
N THR A 211 8.56 -15.46 1.40
CA THR A 211 8.91 -14.39 0.46
C THR A 211 10.30 -14.59 -0.13
N LYS A 212 10.40 -14.37 -1.44
CA LYS A 212 11.70 -14.20 -2.09
C LYS A 212 12.18 -12.76 -1.82
N PRO A 213 13.40 -12.54 -1.31
CA PRO A 213 13.86 -11.18 -1.04
C PRO A 213 13.92 -10.35 -2.32
N PRO A 214 13.62 -9.04 -2.24
CA PRO A 214 13.83 -8.14 -3.36
C PRO A 214 15.32 -7.98 -3.65
N ASP A 215 15.65 -7.55 -4.87
CA ASP A 215 17.03 -7.25 -5.26
C ASP A 215 17.58 -6.02 -4.52
N LYS A 216 16.70 -5.09 -4.13
CA LYS A 216 17.02 -3.95 -3.26
C LYS A 216 15.86 -3.63 -2.31
N LEU A 217 16.22 -3.16 -1.12
CA LEU A 217 15.31 -2.45 -0.21
C LEU A 217 15.72 -0.98 -0.20
N ILE A 218 14.77 -0.10 -0.50
CA ILE A 218 15.03 1.33 -0.70
C ILE A 218 14.21 2.11 0.32
N PHE A 219 14.87 2.92 1.12
CA PHE A 219 14.25 3.95 1.94
C PHE A 219 14.55 5.29 1.29
N THR A 220 13.53 6.09 0.99
CA THR A 220 13.71 7.39 0.32
C THR A 220 12.48 8.28 0.57
N ASN A 221 12.45 9.47 -0.03
CA ASN A 221 11.32 10.37 0.02
C ASN A 221 10.19 9.93 -0.95
N TYR A 222 8.93 10.02 -0.51
CA TYR A 222 7.76 9.62 -1.31
C TYR A 222 7.70 10.35 -2.66
N LYS A 223 7.79 11.68 -2.65
CA LYS A 223 7.70 12.46 -3.89
C LYS A 223 8.85 12.18 -4.84
N TYR A 224 10.06 12.00 -4.32
CA TYR A 224 11.21 11.67 -5.14
C TYR A 224 11.02 10.34 -5.89
N ILE A 225 10.59 9.27 -5.21
CA ILE A 225 10.36 7.98 -5.87
C ILE A 225 9.17 8.03 -6.84
N ARG A 226 8.14 8.82 -6.51
CA ARG A 226 6.95 9.00 -7.34
C ARG A 226 7.27 9.65 -8.68
N GLU A 227 8.20 10.60 -8.69
CA GLU A 227 8.67 11.29 -9.89
C GLU A 227 9.79 10.54 -10.64
N ASN A 228 10.39 9.51 -10.02
CA ASN A 228 11.52 8.76 -10.56
C ASN A 228 11.27 7.24 -10.52
N LEU A 229 10.31 6.77 -11.33
CA LEU A 229 9.90 5.35 -11.37
C LEU A 229 11.05 4.39 -11.66
N VAL A 230 12.05 4.82 -12.45
CA VAL A 230 13.35 4.15 -12.56
C VAL A 230 14.28 4.75 -11.51
N PHE A 231 14.21 4.19 -10.30
CA PHE A 231 14.89 4.75 -9.14
C PHE A 231 16.41 4.85 -9.33
N LYS A 232 16.95 6.03 -9.05
CA LYS A 232 18.38 6.28 -8.88
C LYS A 232 18.55 6.88 -7.49
N PRO A 233 19.55 6.43 -6.70
CA PRO A 233 19.83 7.08 -5.43
C PRO A 233 20.06 8.57 -5.63
N SER A 234 19.43 9.39 -4.81
CA SER A 234 19.69 10.82 -4.79
C SER A 234 20.99 11.11 -4.03
N TRP A 235 21.54 12.30 -4.21
CA TRP A 235 22.68 12.78 -3.41
C TRP A 235 22.24 13.26 -2.01
N ARG A 236 20.93 13.17 -1.69
CA ARG A 236 20.35 13.70 -0.46
C ARG A 236 20.50 12.68 0.67
N THR A 237 20.64 13.19 1.90
CA THR A 237 20.92 12.38 3.08
C THR A 237 19.74 12.23 4.04
N ASP A 238 18.58 12.82 3.72
CA ASP A 238 17.38 12.84 4.56
C ASP A 238 16.10 12.52 3.76
N PHE A 239 14.95 12.48 4.42
CA PHE A 239 13.63 12.25 3.79
C PHE A 239 12.97 13.54 3.28
N ASN A 240 13.77 14.55 2.90
CA ASN A 240 13.28 15.83 2.40
C ASN A 240 13.51 15.98 0.88
N TYR A 241 12.46 16.39 0.18
CA TYR A 241 12.51 16.79 -1.23
C TYR A 241 11.94 18.20 -1.44
N PRO A 242 12.56 19.25 -0.86
CA PRO A 242 12.14 20.63 -1.01
C PRO A 242 12.18 21.11 -2.47
N PRO A 243 11.28 22.06 -2.82
CA PRO A 243 10.25 22.64 -1.96
C PRO A 243 8.98 21.77 -1.82
N PHE A 244 8.96 20.60 -2.44
CA PHE A 244 7.72 19.91 -2.79
C PHE A 244 7.24 18.85 -1.80
N SER A 245 8.15 18.28 -1.00
CA SER A 245 7.85 17.27 0.01
C SER A 245 8.88 17.37 1.12
N LYS A 246 8.44 17.24 2.36
CA LYS A 246 9.26 17.40 3.55
C LYS A 246 8.88 16.31 4.54
N ASN A 247 9.88 15.59 5.03
CA ASN A 247 9.72 14.62 6.11
C ASN A 247 8.66 13.55 5.78
N ASP A 248 8.77 13.00 4.59
CA ASP A 248 7.73 12.22 3.92
C ASP A 248 8.42 11.03 3.24
N SER A 249 8.30 9.86 3.86
CA SER A 249 9.23 8.75 3.65
C SER A 249 8.52 7.47 3.25
N VAL A 250 9.14 6.75 2.34
CA VAL A 250 8.68 5.44 1.86
C VAL A 250 9.71 4.37 2.12
N VAL A 251 9.23 3.13 2.13
CA VAL A 251 10.05 1.95 1.91
C VAL A 251 9.59 1.24 0.64
N ALA A 252 10.55 0.88 -0.23
CA ALA A 252 10.27 0.24 -1.50
C ALA A 252 11.06 -1.06 -1.68
N PHE A 253 10.36 -2.07 -2.19
CA PHE A 253 10.87 -3.40 -2.47
C PHE A 253 11.07 -3.52 -3.99
N TYR A 254 12.31 -3.50 -4.43
CA TYR A 254 12.65 -3.50 -5.86
C TYR A 254 13.10 -4.89 -6.33
N TYR A 255 12.40 -5.43 -7.32
CA TYR A 255 12.74 -6.67 -8.01
C TYR A 255 13.16 -6.35 -9.44
N LYS A 256 14.39 -6.69 -9.79
CA LYS A 256 15.00 -6.26 -11.06
C LYS A 256 14.32 -6.93 -12.26
N PRO A 257 14.27 -6.26 -13.43
CA PRO A 257 13.76 -6.87 -14.65
C PRO A 257 14.60 -8.05 -15.13
N GLU A 258 13.97 -9.21 -15.25
CA GLU A 258 14.57 -10.43 -15.79
C GLU A 258 13.73 -10.99 -16.93
N LYS A 259 14.33 -11.89 -17.74
CA LYS A 259 13.66 -12.49 -18.89
C LYS A 259 12.45 -13.31 -18.45
N LEU A 260 11.32 -13.10 -19.12
CA LEU A 260 10.07 -13.83 -18.96
C LEU A 260 9.67 -14.38 -20.33
N GLN A 261 9.58 -15.70 -20.44
CA GLN A 261 9.22 -16.40 -21.68
C GLN A 261 7.76 -16.15 -22.07
N PRO A 262 7.37 -16.30 -23.34
CA PRO A 262 5.96 -16.38 -23.74
C PRO A 262 5.18 -17.39 -22.88
N GLY A 263 4.04 -16.98 -22.34
CA GLY A 263 3.23 -17.79 -21.42
C GLY A 263 3.86 -18.05 -20.03
N GLY A 264 5.06 -17.53 -19.79
CA GLY A 264 5.74 -17.64 -18.51
C GLY A 264 5.19 -16.66 -17.47
N SER A 265 5.25 -17.04 -16.20
CA SER A 265 4.88 -16.18 -15.09
C SER A 265 5.96 -16.11 -14.02
N ARG A 266 5.90 -15.06 -13.21
CA ARG A 266 6.75 -14.88 -12.03
C ARG A 266 5.94 -14.35 -10.87
N GLU A 267 6.25 -14.85 -9.68
CA GLU A 267 5.61 -14.45 -8.43
C GLU A 267 6.59 -13.65 -7.57
N TYR A 268 6.04 -12.68 -6.86
CA TYR A 268 6.72 -11.79 -5.92
C TYR A 268 5.85 -11.68 -4.67
N ALA A 269 6.49 -11.56 -3.52
CA ALA A 269 5.85 -11.40 -2.22
C ALA A 269 6.79 -10.65 -1.28
#